data_AF-Q4KFN7-F1
#
_entry.id   AF-Q4KFN7-F1
#
_cell.length_a   1.000
_cell.length_b   1.000
_cell.length_c   1.000
_cell.angle_alpha   90.00
_cell.angle_beta   90.00
_cell.angle_gamma   90.00
#
_symmetry.space_group_name_H-M   'P 1'
#
loop_
_entity.id
_entity.type
_entity.pdbx_description
1 polymer ?
#
loop_
_entity_poly.entity_id
_entity_poly.type
_entity_poly.pdbx_seq_one_letter_code
_entity_poly.pdbx_strand_id
1 'polypeptide(L)'
;MNCREGCGACCIAPSISTPIPGMPQGKPAGERCLHLSVEHLCGLFGLPERPAVCGAFLADPEVCGESREEAIRLIGWWEQVTAA
;
A
#
# COMPACT_ATOMS: atom_id res chain seq x y z
N MET A 1 5.43 14.41 1.55
CA MET A 1 5.16 14.36 3.01
C MET A 1 5.89 13.15 3.61
N ASN A 2 5.97 13.01 4.94
CA ASN A 2 6.49 11.76 5.52
C ASN A 2 5.39 10.69 5.54
N CYS A 3 5.76 9.42 5.39
CA CYS A 3 4.84 8.31 5.56
C CYS A 3 4.30 8.31 7.00
N ARG A 4 2.97 8.20 7.14
CA ARG A 4 2.31 8.12 8.46
C ARG A 4 2.30 6.66 8.93
N GLU A 5 3.10 6.37 9.95
CA GLU A 5 3.09 5.08 10.63
C GLU A 5 1.67 4.73 11.11
N GLY A 6 1.28 3.45 11.01
CA GLY A 6 -0.08 3.00 11.33
C GLY A 6 -1.15 3.39 10.30
N CYS A 7 -0.81 3.97 9.15
CA CYS A 7 -1.78 4.25 8.08
C CYS A 7 -2.20 2.97 7.34
N GLY A 8 -1.25 2.19 6.85
CA GLY A 8 -1.49 0.93 6.13
C GLY A 8 -2.21 1.06 4.77
N ALA A 9 -2.55 2.26 4.29
CA ALA A 9 -3.34 2.45 3.08
C ALA A 9 -2.68 1.85 1.83
N CYS A 10 -1.37 2.02 1.65
CA CYS A 10 -0.62 1.41 0.54
C CYS A 10 -0.59 -0.13 0.59
N CYS A 11 -0.86 -0.74 1.74
CA CYS A 11 -0.96 -2.19 1.89
C CYS A 11 -2.40 -2.72 1.71
N ILE A 12 -3.40 -1.84 1.55
CA ILE A 12 -4.82 -2.20 1.41
C ILE A 12 -5.33 -1.78 0.04
N ALA A 13 -5.25 -0.49 -0.27
CA ALA A 13 -5.98 0.12 -1.37
C ALA A 13 -5.48 -0.26 -2.78
N PRO A 14 -4.18 -0.12 -3.12
CA PRO A 14 -3.72 -0.31 -4.50
C PRO A 14 -3.64 -1.80 -4.84
N SER A 15 -3.72 -2.14 -6.13
CA SER A 15 -3.26 -3.45 -6.58
C SER A 15 -1.73 -3.50 -6.63
N ILE A 16 -1.17 -4.69 -6.48
CA ILE A 16 0.26 -4.97 -6.62
C ILE A 16 0.35 -6.17 -7.54
N SER A 17 0.82 -5.99 -8.78
CA SER A 17 0.95 -7.07 -9.76
C SER A 17 2.24 -7.90 -9.61
N THR A 18 3.21 -7.38 -8.86
CA THR A 18 4.47 -8.09 -8.59
C THR A 18 4.36 -9.00 -7.36
N PRO A 19 5.10 -10.12 -7.31
CA PRO A 19 5.08 -11.02 -6.17
C PRO A 19 5.41 -10.32 -4.84
N ILE A 20 4.73 -10.75 -3.79
CA ILE A 20 5.01 -10.41 -2.39
C ILE A 20 5.34 -11.74 -1.68
N PRO A 21 6.26 -11.80 -0.70
CA PRO A 21 6.46 -13.03 0.08
C PRO A 21 5.13 -13.61 0.58
N GLY A 22 4.82 -14.87 0.28
CA GLY A 22 3.52 -15.47 0.63
C GLY A 22 2.31 -15.06 -0.23
N MET A 23 2.46 -14.12 -1.18
CA MET A 23 1.45 -13.75 -2.18
C MET A 23 2.08 -13.73 -3.60
N PRO A 24 2.29 -14.90 -4.24
CA PRO A 24 3.08 -15.01 -5.47
C PRO A 24 2.44 -14.33 -6.69
N GLN A 25 1.12 -14.15 -6.69
CA GLN A 25 0.39 -13.43 -7.75
C GLN A 25 0.22 -11.94 -7.42
N GLY A 26 0.92 -11.44 -6.40
CA GLY A 26 0.75 -10.09 -5.90
C GLY A 26 -0.50 -9.95 -5.03
N LYS A 27 -1.10 -8.76 -5.02
CA LYS A 27 -2.23 -8.38 -4.16
C LYS A 27 -3.30 -7.64 -4.96
N PRO A 28 -4.56 -8.09 -4.98
CA PRO A 28 -5.65 -7.31 -5.56
C PRO A 28 -5.86 -5.95 -4.89
N ALA A 29 -6.45 -5.01 -5.62
CA ALA A 29 -6.89 -3.73 -5.07
C ALA A 29 -7.95 -3.94 -3.97
N GLY A 30 -7.89 -3.15 -2.92
CA GLY A 30 -8.79 -3.26 -1.76
C GLY A 30 -8.53 -4.46 -0.84
N GLU A 31 -7.73 -5.45 -1.27
CA GLU A 31 -7.37 -6.59 -0.43
C GLU A 31 -6.26 -6.22 0.56
N ARG A 32 -6.40 -6.70 1.80
CA ARG A 32 -5.41 -6.49 2.86
C ARG A 32 -4.20 -7.38 2.64
N CYS A 33 -3.00 -6.77 2.55
CA CYS A 33 -1.75 -7.51 2.43
C CYS A 33 -1.51 -8.43 3.64
N LEU A 34 -1.02 -9.65 3.39
CA LEU A 34 -0.63 -10.65 4.40
C LEU A 34 0.33 -10.08 5.46
N HIS A 35 1.21 -9.14 5.08
CA HIS A 35 2.23 -8.56 5.97
C HIS A 35 1.78 -7.33 6.75
N LEU A 36 0.51 -6.94 6.65
CA LEU A 36 0.00 -5.77 7.38
C LEU A 36 -0.43 -6.18 8.79
N SER A 37 0.32 -5.74 9.81
CA SER A 37 0.02 -6.01 11.22
C SER A 37 -1.31 -5.39 11.67
N VAL A 38 -1.86 -5.85 12.79
CA VAL A 38 -3.12 -5.31 13.33
C VAL A 38 -3.03 -3.81 13.68
N GLU A 39 -1.82 -3.33 13.98
CA GLU A 39 -1.47 -1.92 14.18
C GLU A 39 -1.25 -1.15 12.87
N HIS A 40 -1.44 -1.79 11.72
CA HIS A 40 -1.26 -1.22 10.37
C HIS A 40 0.19 -0.85 10.04
N LEU A 41 1.14 -1.63 10.57
CA LEU A 41 2.56 -1.55 10.22
C LEU A 41 2.87 -2.65 9.20
N CYS A 42 3.66 -2.31 8.18
CA CYS A 42 4.11 -3.29 7.19
C CYS A 42 5.27 -4.10 7.77
N GLY A 43 5.09 -5.42 7.93
CA GLY A 43 6.12 -6.32 8.47
C GLY A 43 7.38 -6.45 7.59
N LEU A 44 7.33 -5.99 6.34
CA LEU A 44 8.47 -5.95 5.43
C LEU A 44 9.15 -4.58 5.35
N PHE A 45 8.69 -3.58 6.12
CA PHE A 45 9.23 -2.22 5.99
C PHE A 45 10.73 -2.18 6.29
N GLY A 46 11.54 -1.74 5.31
CA GLY A 46 13.00 -1.66 5.44
C GLY A 46 13.75 -2.97 5.20
N LEU A 47 13.04 -4.08 4.96
CA LEU A 47 13.64 -5.38 4.69
C LEU A 47 13.92 -5.58 3.19
N PRO A 48 14.97 -6.34 2.83
CA PRO A 48 15.30 -6.61 1.42
C PRO A 48 14.23 -7.41 0.69
N GLU A 49 13.38 -8.16 1.41
CA GLU A 49 12.27 -8.93 0.85
C GLU A 49 11.05 -8.05 0.50
N ARG A 50 11.07 -6.76 0.87
CA ARG A 50 10.00 -5.82 0.51
C ARG A 50 9.96 -5.66 -1.02
N PRO A 51 8.80 -5.85 -1.67
CA PRO A 51 8.69 -5.66 -3.10
C PRO A 51 9.17 -4.27 -3.52
N ALA A 52 9.91 -4.19 -4.64
CA ALA A 52 10.51 -2.94 -5.11
C ALA A 52 9.46 -1.84 -5.31
N VAL A 53 8.27 -2.18 -5.83
CA VAL A 53 7.15 -1.25 -5.98
C VAL A 53 6.66 -0.68 -4.64
N CYS A 54 6.61 -1.51 -3.60
CA CYS A 54 6.26 -1.07 -2.25
C CYS A 54 7.33 -0.16 -1.64
N GLY A 55 8.62 -0.39 -1.96
CA GLY A 55 9.74 0.44 -1.52
C GLY A 55 9.86 1.76 -2.29
N ALA A 56 9.44 1.77 -3.55
CA ALA A 56 9.44 2.95 -4.42
C ALA A 56 8.25 3.90 -4.15
N PHE A 57 7.20 3.42 -3.47
CA PHE A 57 6.06 4.25 -3.09
C PHE A 57 6.47 5.29 -2.03
N LEU A 58 6.52 6.55 -2.45
CA LEU A 58 6.81 7.70 -1.59
C LEU A 58 5.52 8.38 -1.15
N ALA A 59 5.49 8.85 0.10
CA ALA A 59 4.31 9.52 0.65
C ALA A 59 4.13 10.91 0.04
N ASP A 60 2.99 11.08 -0.63
CA ASP A 60 2.61 12.31 -1.32
C ASP A 60 1.24 12.81 -0.81
N PRO A 61 1.05 14.12 -0.54
CA PRO A 61 -0.24 14.67 -0.10
C PRO A 61 -1.40 14.35 -1.03
N GLU A 62 -1.20 14.34 -2.35
CA GLU A 62 -2.25 14.08 -3.34
C GLU A 62 -2.73 12.62 -3.32
N VAL A 63 -1.89 11.71 -2.83
CA VAL A 63 -2.17 10.28 -2.73
C VAL A 63 -2.59 9.88 -1.31
N CYS A 64 -1.96 10.47 -0.30
CA CYS A 64 -2.11 10.08 1.10
C CYS A 64 -3.14 10.91 1.88
N GLY A 65 -3.47 12.12 1.43
CA GLY A 65 -4.35 13.03 2.15
C GLY A 65 -3.93 13.28 3.60
N GLU A 66 -4.90 13.62 4.45
CA GLU A 66 -4.68 14.00 5.85
C GLU A 66 -5.02 12.87 6.84
N SER A 67 -5.81 11.88 6.42
CA SER A 67 -6.24 10.74 7.26
C SER A 67 -6.00 9.39 6.58
N ARG A 68 -6.13 8.29 7.34
CA ARG A 68 -6.00 6.94 6.79
C ARG A 68 -7.15 6.63 5.85
N GLU A 69 -8.35 7.00 6.26
CA GLU A 69 -9.59 6.82 5.53
C GLU A 69 -9.53 7.56 4.20
N GLU A 70 -8.97 8.77 4.20
CA GLU A 70 -8.71 9.53 2.98
C GLU A 70 -7.65 8.87 2.10
N ALA A 71 -6.50 8.45 2.64
CA ALA A 71 -5.49 7.74 1.88
C ALA A 71 -6.06 6.50 1.16
N ILE A 72 -6.90 5.72 1.85
CA ILE A 72 -7.55 4.53 1.27
C ILE A 72 -8.49 4.95 0.12
N ARG A 73 -9.31 5.99 0.33
CA ARG A 73 -10.23 6.50 -0.71
C ARG A 73 -9.48 7.04 -1.92
N LEU A 74 -8.44 7.85 -1.71
CA LEU A 74 -7.66 8.44 -2.77
C LEU A 74 -6.97 7.36 -3.58
N ILE A 75 -6.17 6.49 -2.96
CA ILE A 75 -5.46 5.43 -3.66
C ILE A 75 -6.45 4.50 -4.40
N GLY A 76 -7.58 4.16 -3.77
CA GLY A 76 -8.61 3.36 -4.41
C GLY A 76 -9.27 4.05 -5.61
N TRP A 77 -9.42 5.38 -5.56
CA TRP A 77 -9.90 6.16 -6.71
C TRP A 77 -8.87 6.17 -7.84
N TRP A 78 -7.60 6.44 -7.52
CA TRP A 78 -6.49 6.41 -8.49
C TRP A 78 -6.40 5.06 -9.19
N GLU A 79 -6.52 3.96 -8.44
CA GLU A 79 -6.58 2.60 -9.00
C GLU A 79 -7.69 2.49 -10.04
N GLN A 80 -8.91 2.94 -9.74
CA GLN A 80 -10.05 2.83 -10.66
C GLN A 80 -9.90 3.67 -11.92
N VAL A 81 -9.26 4.85 -11.83
CA VAL A 81 -9.15 5.78 -12.97
C VAL A 81 -7.88 5.59 -13.79
N THR A 82 -6.91 4.81 -13.30
CA THR A 82 -5.65 4.53 -14.00
C THR A 82 -5.43 3.04 -14.32
N ALA A 83 -6.21 2.13 -13.74
CA ALA A 83 -6.17 0.72 -14.13
C ALA A 83 -6.59 0.58 -15.60
N ALA A 84 -5.69 0.05 -16.41
CA ALA A 84 -5.89 -0.24 -17.83
C ALA A 84 -6.46 -1.65 -18.04
#